data_AF-C2G2C4-F1
#
_entry.id   AF-C2G2C4-F1
#
_cell.length_a   1.000
_cell.length_b   1.000
_cell.length_c   1.000
_cell.angle_alpha   90.00
_cell.angle_beta   90.00
_cell.angle_gamma   90.00
#
_symmetry.space_group_name_H-M   'P 1'
#
loop_
_entity.id
_entity.type
_entity.pdbx_description
1 polymer ?
#
loop_
_entity_poly.entity_id
_entity_poly.type
_entity_poly.pdbx_seq_one_letter_code
_entity_poly.pdbx_strand_id
1 'polypeptide(L)'
;MIISYITTNNHNNKVSDEEWKSILPKWFVESMTLKSEKDRDNDENLWHYESWIESMYHRAWEWYSSKIEGNTITIVLKMLNLPYIFEQFLYIFYSQGVPMSNITDEEDIYGETRH
;
A
#
# COMPACT_ATOMS: atom_id res chain seq x y z
N MET A 1 6.05 11.95 0.78
CA MET A 1 5.53 10.96 -0.19
C MET A 1 5.48 9.64 0.56
N ILE A 2 4.31 8.99 0.71
CA ILE A 2 4.11 7.79 1.57
C ILE A 2 5.15 6.70 1.25
N ILE A 3 5.38 6.50 -0.05
CA ILE A 3 6.38 5.57 -0.57
C ILE A 3 7.76 5.82 0.04
N SER A 4 8.22 7.06 0.14
CA SER A 4 9.53 7.38 0.75
C SER A 4 9.63 6.99 2.23
N TYR A 5 8.53 6.99 2.98
CA TYR A 5 8.53 6.51 4.36
C TYR A 5 8.57 4.99 4.44
N ILE A 6 7.89 4.32 3.51
CA ILE A 6 7.90 2.87 3.36
C ILE A 6 9.30 2.38 2.94
N THR A 7 10.00 3.11 2.08
CA THR A 7 11.37 2.75 1.66
C THR A 7 12.41 2.95 2.76
N THR A 8 12.17 3.85 3.71
CA THR A 8 13.14 4.19 4.78
C THR A 8 13.04 3.24 5.96
N ASN A 9 11.85 2.69 6.23
CA ASN A 9 11.63 1.72 7.30
C ASN A 9 11.69 0.31 6.71
N ASN A 10 12.88 -0.30 6.72
CA ASN A 10 13.05 -1.70 6.29
C ASN A 10 12.21 -2.65 7.14
N HIS A 11 11.87 -3.82 6.58
CA HIS A 11 11.11 -4.91 7.21
C HIS A 11 11.58 -5.23 8.66
N ASN A 12 12.88 -5.04 8.94
CA ASN A 12 13.49 -5.36 10.22
C ASN A 12 13.24 -4.34 11.34
N ASN A 13 12.73 -3.15 11.03
CA ASN A 13 12.34 -2.16 12.04
C ASN A 13 10.85 -2.31 12.34
N LYS A 14 10.57 -2.91 13.50
CA LYS A 14 9.21 -3.00 14.05
C LYS A 14 8.77 -1.63 14.54
N VAL A 15 8.22 -0.83 13.62
CA VAL A 15 7.54 0.44 13.89
C VAL A 15 6.24 0.12 14.64
N SER A 16 5.86 0.88 15.66
CA SER A 16 4.56 0.73 16.34
C SER A 16 3.43 1.45 15.59
N ASP A 17 2.17 1.11 15.88
CA ASP A 17 1.01 1.73 15.24
C ASP A 17 0.98 3.27 15.42
N GLU A 18 1.39 3.74 16.60
CA GLU A 18 1.47 5.17 16.92
C GLU A 18 2.63 5.86 16.18
N GLU A 19 3.77 5.17 16.02
CA GLU A 19 4.85 5.68 15.18
C GLU A 19 4.41 5.75 13.71
N TRP A 20 3.69 4.75 13.20
CA TRP A 20 3.11 4.80 11.86
C TRP A 20 2.16 5.98 11.69
N LYS A 21 1.26 6.23 12.66
CA LYS A 21 0.36 7.41 12.61
C LYS A 21 1.14 8.72 12.54
N SER A 22 2.30 8.79 13.21
CA SER A 22 3.14 9.99 13.23
C SER A 22 3.94 10.19 11.93
N ILE A 23 4.29 9.10 11.23
CA ILE A 23 5.11 9.12 10.02
C ILE A 23 4.24 9.29 8.77
N LEU A 24 3.04 8.71 8.78
CA LEU A 24 2.14 8.77 7.64
C LEU A 24 1.51 10.16 7.49
N PRO A 25 1.27 10.63 6.25
CA PRO A 25 0.56 11.88 6.03
C PRO A 25 -0.83 11.81 6.66
N LYS A 26 -1.21 12.90 7.34
CA LYS A 26 -2.51 13.03 8.01
C LYS A 26 -3.68 12.64 7.09
N TRP A 27 -3.68 13.12 5.84
CA TRP A 27 -4.73 12.83 4.87
C TRP A 27 -4.90 11.32 4.60
N PHE A 28 -3.80 10.56 4.67
CA PHE A 28 -3.81 9.12 4.41
C PHE A 28 -4.38 8.36 5.59
N VAL A 29 -3.96 8.72 6.81
CA VAL A 29 -4.55 8.18 8.04
C VAL A 29 -6.06 8.47 8.06
N GLU A 30 -6.46 9.71 7.79
CA GLU A 30 -7.85 10.13 7.72
C GLU A 30 -8.66 9.40 6.62
N SER A 31 -8.03 9.04 5.50
CA SER A 31 -8.69 8.28 4.43
C SER A 31 -9.18 6.90 4.89
N MET A 32 -8.57 6.34 5.94
CA MET A 32 -8.96 5.07 6.56
C MET A 32 -9.77 5.27 7.84
N THR A 33 -9.43 6.24 8.69
CA THR A 33 -10.06 6.39 10.01
C THR A 33 -11.38 7.16 10.00
N LEU A 34 -11.60 8.03 9.02
CA LEU A 34 -12.86 8.80 8.90
C LEU A 34 -13.96 8.06 8.15
N LYS A 35 -13.66 6.91 7.55
CA LYS A 35 -14.66 6.08 6.86
C LYS A 35 -15.50 5.32 7.87
N SER A 36 -16.81 5.36 7.70
CA SER A 36 -17.76 4.56 8.48
C SER A 36 -17.78 3.11 7.99
N GLU A 37 -18.34 2.19 8.78
CA GLU A 37 -18.60 0.81 8.33
C GLU A 37 -19.44 0.82 7.04
N LYS A 38 -20.50 1.63 7.01
CA LYS A 38 -21.35 1.79 5.83
C LYS A 38 -20.59 2.25 4.59
N ASP A 39 -19.58 3.11 4.73
CA ASP A 39 -18.77 3.51 3.57
C ASP A 39 -18.01 2.30 2.99
N ARG A 40 -17.46 1.45 3.86
CA ARG A 40 -16.72 0.24 3.48
C ARG A 40 -17.63 -0.86 2.95
N ASP A 41 -18.86 -0.96 3.44
CA ASP A 41 -19.86 -1.87 2.90
C ASP A 41 -20.24 -1.52 1.44
N ASN A 42 -20.10 -0.25 1.05
CA ASN A 42 -20.42 0.24 -0.30
C ASN A 42 -19.19 0.30 -1.22
N ASP A 43 -17.98 0.13 -0.68
CA ASP A 43 -16.72 0.22 -1.42
C ASP A 43 -15.70 -0.74 -0.83
N GLU A 44 -15.57 -1.90 -1.47
CA GLU A 44 -14.69 -3.00 -1.07
C GLU A 44 -13.20 -2.63 -1.07
N ASN A 45 -12.83 -1.51 -1.71
CA ASN A 45 -11.45 -1.04 -1.76
C ASN A 45 -11.09 -0.16 -0.56
N LEU A 46 -12.03 0.15 0.34
CA LEU A 46 -11.73 0.93 1.53
C LEU A 46 -11.18 0.08 2.66
N TRP A 47 -10.04 0.50 3.20
CA TRP A 47 -9.34 -0.21 4.27
C TRP A 47 -9.62 0.38 5.65
N HIS A 48 -9.55 -0.48 6.67
CA HIS A 48 -9.34 -0.05 8.05
C HIS A 48 -7.86 0.27 8.26
N TYR A 49 -7.57 1.26 9.11
CA TYR A 49 -6.20 1.67 9.39
C TYR A 49 -5.39 0.50 9.98
N GLU A 50 -5.99 -0.23 10.92
CA GLU A 50 -5.39 -1.38 11.59
C GLU A 50 -5.07 -2.51 10.60
N SER A 51 -5.95 -2.76 9.62
CA SER A 51 -5.71 -3.76 8.57
C SER A 51 -4.54 -3.36 7.66
N TRP A 52 -4.42 -2.06 7.35
CA TRP A 52 -3.30 -1.55 6.55
C TRP A 52 -1.96 -1.62 7.30
N ILE A 53 -1.98 -1.37 8.61
CA ILE A 53 -0.79 -1.50 9.44
C ILE A 53 -0.36 -2.96 9.59
N GLU A 54 -1.32 -3.86 9.79
CA GLU A 54 -1.05 -5.30 9.85
C GLU A 54 -0.46 -5.82 8.53
N SER A 55 -0.98 -5.39 7.37
CA SER A 55 -0.39 -5.77 6.07
C SER A 55 1.04 -5.25 5.90
N MET A 56 1.35 -4.08 6.46
CA MET A 56 2.72 -3.58 6.51
C MET A 56 3.62 -4.44 7.39
N TYR A 57 3.16 -4.95 8.54
CA TYR A 57 3.97 -5.83 9.39
C TYR A 57 4.30 -7.17 8.73
N HIS A 58 3.39 -7.70 7.93
CA HIS A 58 3.56 -8.99 7.24
C HIS A 58 4.02 -8.84 5.79
N ARG A 59 4.50 -7.66 5.38
CA ARG A 59 4.97 -7.41 4.02
C ARG A 59 6.19 -8.27 3.72
N ALA A 60 6.01 -9.38 3.01
CA ALA A 60 7.11 -10.26 2.61
C ALA A 60 7.87 -9.73 1.38
N TRP A 61 8.09 -8.42 1.31
CA TRP A 61 8.79 -7.72 0.25
C TRP A 61 9.59 -6.53 0.78
N GLU A 62 10.60 -6.13 0.02
CA GLU A 62 11.34 -4.89 0.20
C GLU A 62 11.20 -4.01 -1.02
N TRP A 63 11.30 -2.71 -0.80
CA TRP A 63 11.35 -1.77 -1.91
C TRP A 63 12.60 -2.01 -2.77
N TYR A 64 12.45 -2.06 -4.09
CA TYR A 64 13.58 -2.13 -5.02
C TYR A 64 13.79 -0.82 -5.77
N SER A 65 12.77 -0.35 -6.51
CA SER A 65 12.88 0.89 -7.28
C SER A 65 11.52 1.51 -7.60
N SER A 66 11.53 2.78 -8.00
CA SER A 66 10.41 3.38 -8.72
C SER A 66 10.87 4.19 -9.90
N LYS A 67 9.93 4.38 -10.83
CA LYS A 67 10.08 5.23 -12.00
C LYS A 67 8.76 5.92 -12.30
N ILE A 68 8.83 7.15 -12.78
CA ILE A 68 7.68 7.87 -13.31
C ILE A 68 7.95 8.13 -14.79
N GLU A 69 7.02 7.73 -15.65
CA GLU A 69 7.08 7.95 -17.10
C GLU A 69 5.73 8.48 -17.59
N GLY A 70 5.70 9.75 -18.01
CA GLY A 70 4.45 10.40 -18.37
C GLY A 70 3.45 10.38 -17.20
N ASN A 71 2.32 9.70 -17.40
CA ASN A 71 1.26 9.56 -16.40
C ASN A 71 1.32 8.22 -15.64
N THR A 72 2.37 7.43 -15.83
CA THR A 72 2.53 6.12 -15.19
C THR A 72 3.58 6.20 -14.10
N ILE A 73 3.26 5.63 -12.93
CA ILE A 73 4.22 5.33 -11.88
C ILE A 73 4.41 3.82 -11.82
N THR A 74 5.67 3.38 -11.90
CA THR A 74 6.05 1.99 -11.74
C THR A 74 6.75 1.83 -10.40
N ILE A 75 6.32 0.85 -9.62
CA ILE A 75 6.92 0.43 -8.37
C ILE A 75 7.44 -0.99 -8.58
N VAL A 76 8.71 -1.22 -8.27
CA VAL A 76 9.31 -2.55 -8.29
C VAL A 76 9.61 -2.95 -6.85
N LEU A 77 9.08 -4.10 -6.47
CA LEU A 77 9.29 -4.70 -5.16
C LEU A 77 10.18 -5.94 -5.32
N LYS A 78 11.10 -6.13 -4.37
CA LYS A 78 11.86 -7.36 -4.25
C LYS A 78 11.14 -8.27 -3.27
N MET A 79 10.60 -9.38 -3.75
CA MET A 79 9.99 -10.40 -2.89
C MET A 79 11.03 -11.05 -1.99
N LEU A 80 10.70 -11.20 -0.70
CA LEU A 80 11.51 -11.89 0.30
C LEU A 80 11.00 -13.32 0.56
N ASN A 81 9.68 -13.52 0.56
CA ASN A 81 9.06 -14.81 0.84
C ASN A 81 7.64 -14.90 0.23
N LEU A 82 7.08 -16.12 0.23
CA LEU A 82 5.68 -16.40 -0.11
C LEU A 82 4.90 -16.84 1.15
N PRO A 83 3.64 -16.40 1.33
CA PRO A 83 2.94 -15.39 0.53
C PRO A 83 3.47 -13.97 0.81
N TYR A 84 3.33 -13.05 -0.15
CA TYR A 84 3.52 -11.61 0.05
C TYR A 84 2.19 -10.88 -0.02
N ILE A 85 2.16 -9.69 0.57
CA ILE A 85 0.98 -8.82 0.65
C ILE A 85 1.44 -7.45 0.14
N PHE A 86 0.90 -6.97 -0.98
CA PHE A 86 1.27 -5.70 -1.62
C PHE A 86 0.09 -4.72 -1.76
N GLU A 87 -1.11 -5.14 -1.38
CA GLU A 87 -2.37 -4.42 -1.49
C GLU A 87 -2.36 -3.07 -0.76
N GLN A 88 -1.46 -2.89 0.20
CA GLN A 88 -1.15 -1.59 0.81
C GLN A 88 -0.81 -0.51 -0.22
N PHE A 89 -0.15 -0.85 -1.34
CA PHE A 89 0.14 0.08 -2.43
C PHE A 89 -1.09 0.38 -3.26
N LEU A 90 -1.94 -0.62 -3.52
CA LEU A 90 -3.21 -0.43 -4.21
C LEU A 90 -4.04 0.62 -3.47
N TYR A 91 -4.16 0.48 -2.16
CA TYR A 91 -4.89 1.43 -1.33
C TYR A 91 -4.29 2.86 -1.34
N ILE A 92 -2.94 2.99 -1.36
CA ILE A 92 -2.28 4.30 -1.46
C ILE A 92 -2.70 5.03 -2.74
N PHE A 93 -2.78 4.33 -3.87
CA PHE A 93 -3.19 4.93 -5.14
C PHE A 93 -4.70 5.16 -5.18
N TYR A 94 -5.49 4.21 -4.66
CA TYR A 94 -6.94 4.33 -4.56
C TYR A 94 -7.38 5.58 -3.79
N SER A 95 -6.79 5.78 -2.61
CA SER A 95 -7.11 6.89 -1.72
C SER A 95 -6.77 8.27 -2.31
N GLN A 96 -6.00 8.31 -3.39
CA GLN A 96 -5.68 9.50 -4.17
C GLN A 96 -6.57 9.67 -5.42
N GLY A 97 -7.54 8.79 -5.62
CA GLY A 97 -8.51 8.83 -6.71
C GLY A 97 -8.10 8.06 -7.97
N VAL A 98 -7.06 7.22 -7.91
CA VAL A 98 -6.73 6.32 -9.01
C VAL A 98 -7.72 5.14 -8.98
N PRO A 99 -8.52 4.91 -10.05
CA PRO A 99 -9.41 3.76 -10.11
C PRO A 99 -8.63 2.44 -10.05
N MET A 100 -9.13 1.42 -9.36
CA MET A 100 -8.48 0.09 -9.32
C MET A 100 -8.18 -0.47 -10.71
N SER A 101 -9.13 -0.31 -11.64
CA SER A 101 -8.98 -0.71 -13.05
C SER A 101 -7.80 -0.07 -13.81
N ASN A 102 -7.18 0.97 -13.26
CA ASN A 102 -5.99 1.60 -13.81
C ASN A 102 -4.69 1.15 -13.11
N ILE A 103 -4.77 0.22 -12.16
CA ILE A 103 -3.63 -0.33 -11.43
C ILE A 103 -3.44 -1.78 -11.89
N THR A 104 -2.20 -2.08 -12.25
CA THR A 104 -1.79 -3.40 -12.73
C THR A 104 -0.56 -3.83 -11.96
N ASP A 105 -0.46 -5.11 -11.66
CA ASP A 105 0.72 -5.77 -11.11
C ASP A 105 1.23 -6.83 -12.09
N GLU A 106 2.55 -7.00 -12.12
CA GLU A 106 3.21 -8.04 -12.90
C GLU A 106 4.19 -8.75 -11.99
N GLU A 107 4.05 -10.07 -11.91
CA GLU A 107 4.84 -10.90 -11.02
C GLU A 107 5.61 -11.95 -11.81
N ASP A 108 6.84 -12.21 -11.39
CA ASP A 108 7.71 -13.21 -12.03
C ASP A 108 7.12 -14.63 -11.98
N ILE A 109 6.22 -14.92 -11.02
CA ILE A 109 5.66 -16.26 -10.78
C ILE A 109 4.32 -16.45 -11.51
N TYR A 110 3.41 -15.48 -11.39
CA TYR A 110 2.01 -15.63 -11.85
C TYR A 110 1.65 -14.74 -13.06
N GLY A 111 2.55 -13.84 -13.51
CA GLY A 111 2.32 -12.98 -14.66
C GLY A 111 1.57 -11.68 -14.33
N GLU A 112 0.93 -11.07 -15.34
CA GLU A 112 0.19 -9.80 -15.20
C GLU A 112 -1.22 -10.02 -14.62
N THR A 113 -1.57 -9.24 -13.59
CA THR A 113 -2.91 -9.15 -13.01
C THR A 113 -3.43 -7.70 -13.09
N ARG A 114 -4.76 -7.56 -13.24
CA ARG A 114 -5.46 -6.27 -13.25
C ARG A 114 -6.46 -6.23 -12.11
N HIS A 115 -6.53 -5.11 -11.40
CA HIS A 115 -7.39 -4.92 -10.22
C HIS A 115 -8.69 -4.21 -10.54
#